data_AF-A0A3M7ML49-F1
#
_entry.id   AF-A0A3M7ML49-F1
#
_cell.length_a   1.000
_cell.length_b   1.000
_cell.length_c   1.000
_cell.angle_alpha   90.00
_cell.angle_beta   90.00
_cell.angle_gamma   90.00
#
_symmetry.space_group_name_H-M   'P 1'
#
loop_
_entity.id
_entity.type
_entity.pdbx_description
1 polymer ?
#
loop_
_entity_poly.entity_id
_entity_poly.type
_entity_poly.pdbx_seq_one_letter_code
_entity_poly.pdbx_strand_id
1 'polypeptide(L)'
;TPNYVALKIFTRQSVAAGTHEAKIYEHINKTESNHPGRKYVRKCIDTFECEGPNGMHKCLVHPPLWKSIWSLLRSGDEHRLPEPLLKTVVGCLLRALDYLHSECHLVHTGMKDVSQVGLALDSEANNYPDFKAANIMLGLDDQSVLKAFEKDEIADPSPRNIYADRTIYKSRTIAIPKQAAIGFPVLCDFGLAQFEGGTGDDDAQPAVYRAPEIILDMDWSYSIDIWNTGVMV
;
A
#
# COMPACT_ATOMS: atom_id res chain seq x y z
N THR A 1 15.38 15.27 -14.95
CA THR A 1 15.54 15.82 -13.59
C THR A 1 15.24 14.72 -12.60
N PRO A 2 15.97 14.52 -11.48
CA PRO A 2 15.68 13.39 -10.61
C PRO A 2 14.30 13.61 -9.99
N ASN A 3 13.32 12.86 -10.48
CA ASN A 3 12.00 12.74 -9.88
C ASN A 3 12.16 11.62 -8.87
N TYR A 4 12.00 11.90 -7.57
CA TYR A 4 12.11 10.86 -6.56
C TYR A 4 11.09 9.75 -6.84
N VAL A 5 11.46 8.52 -6.53
CA VAL A 5 10.61 7.34 -6.67
C VAL A 5 10.67 6.52 -5.39
N ALA A 6 9.63 5.72 -5.16
CA ALA A 6 9.63 4.69 -4.14
C ALA A 6 9.92 3.34 -4.79
N LEU A 7 10.89 2.60 -4.26
CA LEU A 7 11.30 1.31 -4.77
C LEU A 7 10.84 0.20 -3.82
N LYS A 8 10.02 -0.73 -4.31
CA LYS A 8 9.64 -1.97 -3.59
C LYS A 8 10.53 -3.09 -4.10
N ILE A 9 11.47 -3.55 -3.27
CA ILE A 9 12.38 -4.65 -3.58
C ILE A 9 11.88 -5.91 -2.86
N PHE A 10 11.51 -6.93 -3.62
CA PHE A 10 11.08 -8.20 -3.06
C PHE A 10 12.27 -9.02 -2.58
N THR A 11 12.09 -9.75 -1.48
CA THR A 11 13.08 -10.74 -1.06
C THR A 11 13.20 -11.86 -2.11
N ARG A 12 14.32 -12.57 -2.12
CA ARG A 12 14.51 -13.72 -3.02
C ARG A 12 13.40 -14.77 -2.90
N GLN A 13 12.86 -14.98 -1.69
CA GLN A 13 11.80 -15.97 -1.47
C GLN A 13 10.43 -15.48 -1.97
N SER A 14 10.28 -14.17 -2.19
CA SER A 14 9.01 -13.53 -2.59
C SER A 14 8.98 -13.11 -4.06
N VAL A 15 9.88 -13.64 -4.91
CA VAL A 15 9.93 -13.30 -6.34
C VAL A 15 8.63 -13.66 -7.08
N ALA A 16 7.98 -14.77 -6.70
CA ALA A 16 6.69 -15.16 -7.26
C ALA A 16 5.59 -14.12 -6.93
N ALA A 17 5.53 -13.68 -5.67
CA ALA A 17 4.60 -12.62 -5.24
C ALA A 17 4.88 -11.29 -5.96
N GLY A 18 6.15 -10.91 -6.10
CA GLY A 18 6.51 -9.71 -6.85
C GLY A 18 6.17 -9.80 -8.34
N THR A 19 6.29 -10.99 -8.93
CA THR A 19 5.86 -11.24 -10.31
C THR A 19 4.35 -11.16 -10.47
N HIS A 20 3.59 -11.67 -9.50
CA HIS A 20 2.13 -11.53 -9.46
C HIS A 20 1.73 -10.05 -9.41
N GLU A 21 2.26 -9.30 -8.44
CA GLU A 21 1.95 -7.88 -8.29
C GLU A 21 2.35 -7.05 -9.52
N ALA A 22 3.49 -7.37 -10.15
CA ALA A 22 3.92 -6.76 -11.41
C ALA A 22 2.87 -6.95 -12.52
N LYS A 23 2.29 -8.15 -12.65
CA LYS A 23 1.25 -8.44 -13.66
C LYS A 23 -0.02 -7.66 -13.39
N ILE A 24 -0.42 -7.51 -12.12
CA ILE A 24 -1.57 -6.69 -11.75
C ILE A 24 -1.35 -5.23 -12.16
N TYR A 25 -0.17 -4.67 -11.86
CA TYR A 25 0.13 -3.30 -12.27
C TYR A 25 0.27 -3.13 -13.79
N GLU A 26 0.81 -4.14 -14.49
CA GLU A 26 0.88 -4.14 -15.95
C GLU A 26 -0.53 -4.04 -16.55
N HIS A 27 -1.49 -4.82 -16.01
CA HIS A 27 -2.90 -4.75 -16.39
C HIS A 27 -3.50 -3.37 -16.14
N ILE A 28 -3.42 -2.86 -14.90
CA ILE A 28 -3.93 -1.53 -14.52
C ILE A 28 -3.36 -0.43 -15.43
N ASN A 29 -2.06 -0.51 -15.76
CA ASN A 29 -1.41 0.48 -16.61
C ASN A 29 -1.86 0.40 -18.08
N LYS A 30 -2.13 -0.80 -18.59
CA LYS A 30 -2.61 -1.05 -19.96
C LYS A 30 -4.10 -0.77 -20.14
N THR A 31 -4.91 -0.79 -19.08
CA THR A 31 -6.32 -0.41 -19.14
C THR A 31 -6.47 1.06 -19.56
N GLU A 32 -6.84 1.29 -20.81
CA GLU A 32 -7.21 2.61 -21.32
C GLU A 32 -8.56 3.04 -20.73
N SER A 33 -8.54 4.12 -19.97
CA SER A 33 -9.66 4.51 -19.14
C SER A 33 -9.65 6.01 -18.88
N ASN A 34 -10.84 6.61 -19.03
CA ASN A 34 -11.14 7.97 -18.58
C ASN A 34 -11.86 7.99 -17.22
N HIS A 35 -11.92 6.84 -16.53
CA HIS A 35 -12.63 6.73 -15.27
C HIS A 35 -12.05 7.69 -14.22
N PRO A 36 -12.88 8.50 -13.55
CA PRO A 36 -12.39 9.48 -12.57
C PRO A 36 -11.72 8.83 -11.35
N GLY A 37 -11.97 7.53 -11.14
CA GLY A 37 -11.37 6.70 -10.10
C GLY A 37 -9.90 6.35 -10.32
N ARG A 38 -9.44 6.32 -11.58
CA ARG A 38 -8.09 5.87 -11.95
C ARG A 38 -6.97 6.64 -11.25
N LYS A 39 -7.17 7.93 -10.99
CA LYS A 39 -6.19 8.78 -10.29
C LYS A 39 -6.02 8.46 -8.80
N TYR A 40 -6.93 7.69 -8.21
CA TYR A 40 -6.88 7.25 -6.81
C TYR A 40 -6.33 5.82 -6.68
N VAL A 41 -5.84 5.21 -7.75
CA VAL A 41 -5.08 3.96 -7.74
C VAL A 41 -3.61 4.25 -7.97
N ARG A 42 -2.73 3.67 -7.15
CA ARG A 42 -1.29 3.87 -7.28
C ARG A 42 -0.80 3.27 -8.59
N LYS A 43 0.04 4.01 -9.32
CA LYS A 43 0.68 3.53 -10.54
C LYS A 43 1.98 2.78 -10.24
N CYS A 44 2.34 1.84 -11.10
CA CYS A 44 3.71 1.35 -11.23
C CYS A 44 4.36 2.06 -12.42
N ILE A 45 5.45 2.78 -12.17
CA ILE A 45 6.20 3.52 -13.20
C ILE A 45 7.02 2.54 -14.03
N ASP A 46 7.67 1.60 -13.37
CA ASP A 46 8.59 0.66 -14.01
C ASP A 46 8.70 -0.63 -13.18
N THR A 47 9.17 -1.71 -13.80
CA THR A 47 9.44 -2.99 -13.18
C THR A 47 10.73 -3.58 -13.73
N PHE A 48 11.63 -3.98 -12.85
CA PHE A 48 12.90 -4.59 -13.26
C PHE A 48 13.31 -5.69 -12.29
N GLU A 49 14.41 -6.35 -12.61
CA GLU A 49 15.06 -7.34 -11.75
C GLU A 49 16.50 -6.91 -11.50
N CYS A 50 16.98 -7.07 -10.27
CA CYS A 50 18.36 -6.76 -9.92
C CYS A 50 19.02 -7.94 -9.22
N GLU A 51 20.27 -8.18 -9.57
CA GLU A 51 21.12 -9.16 -8.89
C GLU A 51 21.66 -8.56 -7.60
N GLY A 52 21.39 -9.21 -6.48
CA GLY A 52 21.95 -8.90 -5.18
C GLY A 52 22.86 -10.03 -4.68
N PRO A 53 23.54 -9.84 -3.53
CA PRO A 53 24.46 -10.84 -2.96
C PRO A 53 23.81 -12.21 -2.71
N ASN A 54 22.48 -12.25 -2.56
CA ASN A 54 21.73 -13.45 -2.24
C ASN A 54 20.93 -14.02 -3.44
N GLY A 55 21.07 -13.43 -4.63
CA GLY A 55 20.38 -13.84 -5.87
C GLY A 55 19.57 -12.70 -6.50
N MET A 56 18.66 -13.07 -7.40
CA MET A 56 17.80 -12.11 -8.12
C MET A 56 16.64 -11.63 -7.25
N HIS A 57 16.32 -10.34 -7.40
CA HIS A 57 15.23 -9.66 -6.71
C HIS A 57 14.30 -8.99 -7.73
N LYS A 58 12.99 -9.16 -7.54
CA LYS A 58 11.97 -8.42 -8.30
C LYS A 58 11.83 -7.02 -7.71
N CYS A 59 11.74 -6.00 -8.55
CA CYS A 59 11.67 -4.61 -8.15
C CYS A 59 10.52 -3.89 -8.84
N LEU A 60 9.71 -3.15 -8.06
CA LEU A 60 8.65 -2.28 -8.57
C LEU A 60 8.96 -0.82 -8.24
N VAL A 61 8.81 0.05 -9.23
CA VAL A 61 9.06 1.49 -9.10
C VAL A 61 7.73 2.22 -9.04
N HIS A 62 7.52 3.04 -8.01
CA HIS A 62 6.27 3.76 -7.78
C HIS A 62 6.49 5.26 -7.60
N PRO A 63 5.45 6.08 -7.81
CA PRO A 63 5.45 7.44 -7.30
C PRO A 63 5.63 7.44 -5.78
N PRO A 64 6.40 8.40 -5.23
CA PRO A 64 6.52 8.56 -3.80
C PRO A 64 5.18 9.03 -3.23
N LEU A 65 4.80 8.44 -2.10
CA LEU A 65 3.64 8.82 -1.32
C LEU A 65 4.13 9.14 0.10
N TRP A 66 3.32 9.84 0.88
CA TRP A 66 3.70 10.24 2.23
C TRP A 66 3.26 9.20 3.26
N LYS A 67 2.37 9.56 4.18
CA LYS A 67 1.87 8.66 5.24
C LYS A 67 0.64 7.89 4.78
N SER A 68 0.51 6.67 5.28
CA SER A 68 -0.75 5.94 5.22
C SER A 68 -1.79 6.52 6.18
N ILE A 69 -3.07 6.26 5.92
CA ILE A 69 -4.16 6.64 6.81
C ILE A 69 -3.97 5.99 8.19
N TRP A 70 -3.55 4.73 8.23
CA TRP A 70 -3.14 4.06 9.46
C TRP A 70 -2.09 4.84 10.27
N SER A 71 -1.07 5.36 9.60
CA SER A 71 -0.02 6.16 10.26
C SER A 71 -0.56 7.47 10.85
N LEU A 72 -1.60 8.05 10.23
CA LEU A 72 -2.26 9.24 10.76
C LEU A 72 -3.11 8.92 11.99
N LEU A 73 -3.88 7.83 11.94
CA LEU A 73 -4.68 7.34 13.07
C LEU A 73 -3.82 7.08 14.31
N ARG A 74 -2.65 6.45 14.14
CA ARG A 74 -1.71 6.21 15.26
C ARG A 74 -1.07 7.47 15.82
N SER A 75 -0.94 8.52 15.01
CA SER A 75 -0.33 9.77 15.45
C SER A 75 -1.31 10.75 16.12
N GLY A 76 -2.61 10.47 16.06
CA GLY A 76 -3.64 11.30 16.70
C GLY A 76 -4.06 10.75 18.06
N ASP A 77 -4.48 11.64 18.95
CA ASP A 77 -4.83 11.32 20.35
C ASP A 77 -6.05 10.39 20.48
N GLU A 78 -6.98 10.41 19.51
CA GLU A 78 -8.24 9.67 19.57
C GLU A 78 -8.30 8.44 18.65
N HIS A 79 -7.21 8.16 17.91
CA HIS A 79 -7.19 7.11 16.88
C HIS A 79 -8.37 7.20 15.89
N ARG A 80 -8.79 8.43 15.56
CA ARG A 80 -9.89 8.73 14.65
C ARG A 80 -9.47 9.82 13.66
N LEU A 81 -9.99 9.74 12.44
CA LEU A 81 -9.87 10.85 11.49
C LEU A 81 -10.95 11.89 11.75
N PRO A 82 -10.65 13.19 11.59
CA PRO A 82 -11.68 14.20 11.48
C PRO A 82 -12.68 13.87 10.37
N GLU A 83 -13.98 14.09 10.61
CA GLU A 83 -15.05 13.75 9.66
C GLU A 83 -14.79 14.25 8.22
N PRO A 84 -14.30 15.50 7.97
CA PRO A 84 -14.02 15.94 6.61
C PRO A 84 -12.92 15.11 5.92
N LEU A 85 -11.90 14.69 6.67
CA LEU A 85 -10.82 13.85 6.15
C LEU A 85 -11.33 12.44 5.88
N LEU A 86 -12.13 11.86 6.79
CA LEU A 86 -12.74 10.55 6.58
C LEU A 86 -13.61 10.52 5.31
N LYS A 87 -14.48 11.53 5.12
CA LYS A 87 -15.29 11.66 3.89
C LYS A 87 -14.43 11.73 2.63
N THR A 88 -13.30 12.42 2.71
CA THR A 88 -12.34 12.50 1.59
C THR A 88 -11.70 11.15 1.30
N VAL A 89 -11.25 10.44 2.33
CA VAL A 89 -10.65 9.10 2.22
C VAL A 89 -11.63 8.10 1.61
N VAL A 90 -12.83 7.98 2.19
CA VAL A 90 -13.87 7.06 1.71
C VAL A 90 -14.29 7.42 0.28
N GLY A 91 -14.50 8.70 -0.02
CA GLY A 91 -14.86 9.13 -1.37
C GLY A 91 -13.78 8.84 -2.42
N CYS A 92 -12.49 8.96 -2.07
CA CYS A 92 -11.38 8.56 -2.95
C CYS A 92 -11.31 7.04 -3.11
N LEU A 93 -11.43 6.28 -2.02
CA LEU A 93 -11.39 4.82 -2.02
C LEU A 93 -12.52 4.21 -2.87
N LEU A 94 -13.76 4.64 -2.67
CA LEU A 94 -14.90 4.11 -3.42
C LEU A 94 -14.76 4.36 -4.93
N ARG A 95 -14.24 5.53 -5.33
CA ARG A 95 -13.94 5.80 -6.74
C ARG A 95 -12.79 4.94 -7.27
N ALA A 96 -11.76 4.68 -6.46
CA ALA A 96 -10.68 3.78 -6.82
C ALA A 96 -11.20 2.34 -7.05
N LEU A 97 -12.05 1.85 -6.13
CA LEU A 97 -12.67 0.53 -6.24
C LEU A 97 -13.60 0.44 -7.45
N ASP A 98 -14.43 1.45 -7.69
CA ASP A 98 -15.31 1.52 -8.86
C ASP A 98 -14.51 1.38 -10.17
N TYR A 99 -13.38 2.08 -10.29
CA TYR A 99 -12.45 1.90 -11.42
C TYR A 99 -11.91 0.46 -11.52
N LEU A 100 -11.40 -0.08 -10.41
CA LEU A 100 -10.81 -1.42 -10.39
C LEU A 100 -11.83 -2.50 -10.75
N HIS A 101 -13.06 -2.39 -10.25
CA HIS A 101 -14.12 -3.37 -10.43
C HIS A 101 -14.74 -3.28 -11.82
N SER A 102 -15.09 -2.08 -12.27
CA SER A 102 -15.86 -1.88 -13.51
C SER A 102 -15.01 -1.93 -14.79
N GLU A 103 -13.75 -1.48 -14.73
CA GLU A 103 -12.90 -1.35 -15.93
C GLU A 103 -11.64 -2.21 -15.89
N CYS A 104 -11.07 -2.45 -14.70
CA CYS A 104 -9.92 -3.36 -14.58
C CYS A 104 -10.33 -4.81 -14.29
N HIS A 105 -11.58 -5.08 -13.87
CA HIS A 105 -12.02 -6.42 -13.44
C HIS A 105 -11.11 -7.03 -12.36
N LEU A 106 -10.67 -6.20 -11.41
CA LEU A 106 -9.77 -6.57 -10.33
C LEU A 106 -10.45 -6.41 -8.98
N VAL A 107 -10.40 -7.44 -8.15
CA VAL A 107 -10.69 -7.37 -6.71
C VAL A 107 -9.39 -7.06 -5.98
N HIS A 108 -9.39 -6.07 -5.08
CA HIS A 108 -8.20 -5.65 -4.36
C HIS A 108 -7.78 -6.68 -3.30
N THR A 109 -8.76 -7.28 -2.58
CA THR A 109 -8.65 -8.34 -1.53
C THR A 109 -7.85 -7.94 -0.28
N GLY A 110 -6.90 -7.01 -0.39
CA GLY A 110 -6.08 -6.43 0.68
C GLY A 110 -5.28 -7.45 1.50
N MET A 111 -4.54 -6.98 2.50
CA MET A 111 -3.51 -7.78 3.17
C MET A 111 -4.05 -9.01 3.93
N LYS A 112 -3.37 -10.16 3.78
CA LYS A 112 -3.52 -11.32 4.66
C LYS A 112 -3.07 -11.00 6.08
N ASP A 113 -3.71 -11.63 7.04
CA ASP A 113 -3.48 -11.46 8.48
C ASP A 113 -1.99 -11.61 8.83
N VAL A 114 -1.39 -10.56 9.38
CA VAL A 114 0.03 -10.52 9.77
C VAL A 114 0.33 -11.19 11.10
N SER A 115 -0.64 -11.89 11.71
CA SER A 115 -0.34 -12.82 12.80
C SER A 115 0.72 -13.88 12.43
N GLN A 116 1.07 -14.04 11.14
CA GLN A 116 2.15 -14.90 10.65
C GLN A 116 3.48 -14.17 10.34
N VAL A 117 3.54 -12.83 10.37
CA VAL A 117 4.77 -12.05 10.10
C VAL A 117 5.27 -11.50 11.43
N GLY A 118 6.22 -12.20 12.06
CA GLY A 118 6.83 -11.87 13.36
C GLY A 118 7.68 -10.60 13.38
N LEU A 119 7.20 -9.51 12.78
CA LEU A 119 7.84 -8.19 12.74
C LEU A 119 7.08 -7.10 13.53
N ALA A 120 5.97 -7.44 14.19
CA ALA A 120 5.33 -6.54 15.14
C ALA A 120 6.03 -6.63 16.51
N LEU A 121 7.08 -5.83 16.70
CA LEU A 121 7.75 -5.69 18.00
C LEU A 121 6.98 -4.84 19.02
N ASP A 122 5.85 -4.25 18.62
CA ASP A 122 5.00 -3.46 19.53
C ASP A 122 3.72 -4.24 19.85
N SER A 123 3.60 -4.71 21.09
CA SER A 123 2.43 -5.44 21.60
C SER A 123 1.09 -4.69 21.44
N GLU A 124 1.13 -3.36 21.25
CA GLU A 124 -0.04 -2.53 20.97
C GLU A 124 -0.47 -2.54 19.49
N ALA A 125 0.42 -2.88 18.55
CA ALA A 125 0.08 -3.00 17.13
C ALA A 125 -0.81 -4.22 16.84
N ASN A 126 -0.82 -5.22 17.72
CA ASN A 126 -1.68 -6.40 17.63
C ASN A 126 -3.15 -6.13 18.01
N ASN A 127 -3.47 -4.95 18.58
CA ASN A 127 -4.81 -4.67 19.09
C ASN A 127 -5.70 -3.86 18.14
N TYR A 128 -5.17 -3.38 17.01
CA TYR A 128 -5.93 -2.53 16.10
C TYR A 128 -5.80 -3.05 14.68
N PRO A 129 -6.86 -3.72 14.17
CA PRO A 129 -6.76 -4.47 12.94
C PRO A 129 -6.74 -3.62 11.67
N ASP A 130 -6.74 -2.29 11.70
CA ASP A 130 -6.97 -1.46 10.50
C ASP A 130 -5.78 -1.33 9.55
N PHE A 131 -5.32 -2.49 9.12
CA PHE A 131 -4.29 -2.74 8.14
C PHE A 131 -4.78 -2.44 6.71
N LYS A 132 -6.10 -2.35 6.50
CA LYS A 132 -6.68 -1.84 5.25
C LYS A 132 -6.42 -0.34 5.09
N ALA A 133 -6.50 0.45 6.15
CA ALA A 133 -6.07 1.86 6.14
C ALA A 133 -4.56 2.04 5.89
N ALA A 134 -3.74 1.00 6.06
CA ALA A 134 -2.32 1.05 5.71
C ALA A 134 -2.08 1.07 4.18
N ASN A 135 -3.02 0.50 3.41
CA ASN A 135 -2.98 0.47 1.95
C ASN A 135 -3.52 1.77 1.31
N ILE A 136 -3.98 2.73 2.11
CA ILE A 136 -4.40 4.04 1.63
C ILE A 136 -3.32 5.04 2.03
N MET A 137 -2.60 5.58 1.06
CA MET A 137 -1.50 6.51 1.29
C MET A 137 -1.81 7.89 0.72
N LEU A 138 -1.36 8.94 1.39
CA LEU A 138 -1.52 10.32 0.92
C LEU A 138 -0.54 10.63 -0.19
N GLY A 139 -1.04 11.26 -1.26
CA GLY A 139 -0.22 11.81 -2.33
C GLY A 139 0.81 12.83 -1.82
N LEU A 140 1.91 12.96 -2.55
CA LEU A 140 2.93 13.95 -2.28
C LEU A 140 3.16 14.79 -3.55
N ASP A 141 2.43 15.89 -3.65
CA ASP A 141 2.40 16.73 -4.85
C ASP A 141 3.64 17.64 -4.93
N ASP A 142 4.24 17.99 -3.78
CA ASP A 142 5.51 18.71 -3.70
C ASP A 142 6.63 17.81 -3.16
N GLN A 143 7.61 17.54 -4.02
CA GLN A 143 8.79 16.74 -3.68
C GLN A 143 9.88 17.52 -2.92
N SER A 144 9.65 18.80 -2.56
CA SER A 144 10.58 19.59 -1.74
C SER A 144 10.91 18.92 -0.40
N VAL A 145 9.94 18.21 0.18
CA VAL A 145 10.11 17.39 1.38
C VAL A 145 11.11 16.25 1.16
N LEU A 146 11.13 15.63 -0.01
CA LEU A 146 12.09 14.56 -0.33
C LEU A 146 13.49 15.12 -0.57
N LYS A 147 13.60 16.32 -1.16
CA LYS A 147 14.87 17.05 -1.28
C LYS A 147 15.45 17.42 0.07
N ALA A 148 14.61 17.90 0.99
CA ALA A 148 15.02 18.16 2.36
C ALA A 148 15.46 16.88 3.06
N PHE A 149 14.68 15.80 2.94
CA PHE A 149 15.01 14.49 3.49
C PHE A 149 16.38 13.98 3.02
N GLU A 150 16.66 14.04 1.71
CA GLU A 150 17.96 13.65 1.15
C GLU A 150 19.10 14.51 1.71
N LYS A 151 18.92 15.83 1.72
CA LYS A 151 19.92 16.76 2.25
C LYS A 151 20.22 16.49 3.73
N ASP A 152 19.18 16.22 4.52
CA ASP A 152 19.32 15.96 5.94
C ASP A 152 19.99 14.59 6.19
N GLU A 153 19.70 13.57 5.38
CA GLU A 153 20.38 12.25 5.48
C GLU A 153 21.86 12.33 5.07
N ILE A 154 22.22 13.22 4.14
CA ILE A 154 23.63 13.48 3.79
C ILE A 154 24.35 14.23 4.91
N ALA A 155 23.71 15.26 5.48
CA ALA A 155 24.30 16.12 6.51
C ALA A 155 24.41 15.42 7.88
N ASP A 156 23.40 14.62 8.23
CA ASP A 156 23.29 13.89 9.48
C ASP A 156 22.81 12.46 9.19
N PRO A 157 23.72 11.52 8.91
CA PRO A 157 23.31 10.20 8.49
C PRO A 157 22.59 9.40 9.59
N SER A 158 21.56 8.64 9.20
CA SER A 158 20.77 7.84 10.13
C SER A 158 21.61 6.84 10.93
N PRO A 159 21.26 6.59 12.20
CA PRO A 159 21.89 5.53 12.99
C PRO A 159 21.87 4.20 12.24
N ARG A 160 22.99 3.48 12.25
CA ARG A 160 23.13 2.24 11.51
C ARG A 160 23.99 1.23 12.27
N ASN A 161 23.60 -0.04 12.17
CA ASN A 161 24.38 -1.16 12.66
C ASN A 161 25.18 -1.74 11.49
N ILE A 162 26.50 -1.80 11.64
CA ILE A 162 27.42 -2.31 10.62
C ILE A 162 27.83 -3.73 11.02
N TYR A 163 27.56 -4.68 10.14
CA TYR A 163 27.97 -6.08 10.25
C TYR A 163 28.97 -6.41 9.14
N ALA A 164 29.56 -7.61 9.18
CA ALA A 164 30.52 -8.05 8.18
C ALA A 164 29.92 -8.19 6.77
N ASP A 165 28.65 -8.58 6.67
CA ASP A 165 27.93 -8.88 5.43
C ASP A 165 26.92 -7.80 5.01
N ARG A 166 26.52 -6.91 5.94
CA ARG A 166 25.47 -5.92 5.68
C ARG A 166 25.50 -4.72 6.63
N THR A 167 24.83 -3.66 6.23
CA THR A 167 24.52 -2.51 7.09
C THR A 167 23.02 -2.38 7.24
N ILE A 168 22.53 -2.29 8.48
CA ILE A 168 21.12 -2.08 8.79
C ILE A 168 20.95 -0.62 9.21
N TYR A 169 20.13 0.13 8.46
CA TYR A 169 19.85 1.54 8.70
C TYR A 169 18.56 1.69 9.49
N LYS A 170 18.55 2.57 10.49
CA LYS A 170 17.29 3.04 11.08
C LYS A 170 16.61 3.94 10.06
N SER A 171 15.32 3.73 9.81
CA SER A 171 14.55 4.61 8.91
C SER A 171 14.46 6.02 9.49
N ARG A 172 14.79 7.02 8.67
CA ARG A 172 14.49 8.43 8.95
C ARG A 172 13.03 8.71 8.62
N THR A 173 12.40 9.56 9.41
CA THR A 173 11.02 10.00 9.17
C THR A 173 11.01 11.14 8.15
N ILE A 174 10.14 11.04 7.15
CA ILE A 174 9.87 12.14 6.21
C ILE A 174 9.10 13.23 6.96
N ALA A 175 9.59 14.47 6.91
CA ALA A 175 8.95 15.62 7.54
C ALA A 175 7.50 15.82 7.07
N ILE A 176 6.69 16.50 7.88
CA ILE A 176 5.29 16.82 7.52
C ILE A 176 5.32 17.83 6.36
N PRO A 177 4.76 17.49 5.18
CA PRO A 177 4.63 18.43 4.08
C PRO A 177 3.72 19.59 4.46
N LYS A 178 3.90 20.74 3.79
CA LYS A 178 2.92 21.83 3.88
C LYS A 178 1.54 21.30 3.45
N GLN A 179 0.45 21.81 4.03
CA GLN A 179 -0.88 21.30 3.73
C GLN A 179 -1.22 21.28 2.22
N ALA A 180 -0.77 22.30 1.48
CA ALA A 180 -0.95 22.38 0.02
C ALA A 180 -0.12 21.36 -0.79
N ALA A 181 0.83 20.67 -0.16
CA ALA A 181 1.67 19.63 -0.77
C ALA A 181 1.13 18.21 -0.52
N ILE A 182 0.14 18.05 0.36
CA ILE A 182 -0.49 16.76 0.64
C ILE A 182 -1.55 16.53 -0.43
N GLY A 183 -1.29 15.55 -1.30
CA GLY A 183 -2.21 15.13 -2.34
C GLY A 183 -3.34 14.26 -1.80
N PHE A 184 -4.25 13.89 -2.69
CA PHE A 184 -5.38 13.02 -2.33
C PHE A 184 -4.94 11.62 -1.87
N PRO A 185 -5.77 10.93 -1.07
CA PRO A 185 -5.56 9.51 -0.75
C PRO A 185 -5.54 8.63 -2.00
N VAL A 186 -4.64 7.66 -2.02
CA VAL A 186 -4.41 6.71 -3.12
C VAL A 186 -4.39 5.30 -2.56
N LEU A 187 -5.15 4.39 -3.20
CA LEU A 187 -5.15 2.97 -2.92
C LEU A 187 -3.88 2.31 -3.46
N CYS A 188 -3.22 1.53 -2.62
CA CYS A 188 -1.90 0.95 -2.81
C CYS A 188 -1.89 -0.54 -2.46
N ASP A 189 -0.78 -1.20 -2.82
CA ASP A 189 -0.47 -2.59 -2.49
C ASP A 189 -1.42 -3.63 -3.10
N PHE A 190 -1.11 -3.97 -4.35
CA PHE A 190 -1.87 -4.92 -5.16
C PHE A 190 -1.29 -6.33 -5.11
N GLY A 191 -0.45 -6.63 -4.10
CA GLY A 191 0.26 -7.92 -3.98
C GLY A 191 -0.66 -9.12 -3.82
N LEU A 192 -1.92 -8.91 -3.45
CA LEU A 192 -2.94 -9.95 -3.25
C LEU A 192 -4.16 -9.77 -4.16
N ALA A 193 -4.16 -8.74 -5.01
CA ALA A 193 -5.28 -8.49 -5.91
C ALA A 193 -5.50 -9.67 -6.87
N GLN A 194 -6.75 -9.92 -7.21
CA GLN A 194 -7.22 -11.07 -7.97
C GLN A 194 -8.13 -10.62 -9.11
N PHE A 195 -8.12 -11.35 -10.23
CA PHE A 195 -9.02 -11.07 -11.34
C PHE A 195 -10.39 -11.70 -11.07
N GLU A 196 -11.45 -10.92 -11.29
CA GLU A 196 -12.87 -11.33 -11.27
C GLU A 196 -13.43 -11.91 -9.95
N GLY A 197 -12.59 -12.41 -9.05
CA GLY A 197 -13.00 -13.03 -7.79
C GLY A 197 -12.21 -14.29 -7.49
N GLY A 198 -12.82 -15.17 -6.69
CA GLY A 198 -12.25 -16.46 -6.33
C GLY A 198 -13.28 -17.39 -5.73
N THR A 199 -12.82 -18.55 -5.28
CA THR A 199 -13.64 -19.63 -4.74
C THR A 199 -13.57 -19.69 -3.22
N GLY A 200 -14.47 -20.46 -2.61
CA GLY A 200 -14.62 -20.53 -1.16
C GLY A 200 -13.39 -20.99 -0.36
N ASP A 201 -12.40 -21.62 -1.01
CA ASP A 201 -11.15 -22.07 -0.38
C ASP A 201 -10.04 -20.99 -0.37
N ASP A 202 -10.30 -19.82 -0.96
CA ASP A 202 -9.35 -18.72 -1.01
C ASP A 202 -9.28 -17.94 0.31
N ASP A 203 -8.08 -17.81 0.86
CA ASP A 203 -7.80 -16.88 1.95
C ASP A 203 -7.63 -15.44 1.40
N ALA A 204 -8.76 -14.84 1.03
CA ALA A 204 -8.86 -13.55 0.36
C ALA A 204 -8.85 -12.35 1.33
N GLN A 205 -9.22 -12.55 2.61
CA GLN A 205 -9.38 -11.45 3.57
C GLN A 205 -8.88 -11.81 4.98
N PRO A 206 -8.27 -10.84 5.69
CA PRO A 206 -7.86 -11.04 7.07
C PRO A 206 -9.08 -11.16 7.99
N ALA A 207 -8.95 -11.88 9.11
CA ALA A 207 -10.08 -12.39 9.89
C ALA A 207 -11.16 -11.34 10.24
N VAL A 208 -10.73 -10.18 10.74
CA VAL A 208 -11.60 -9.06 11.14
C VAL A 208 -12.31 -8.34 9.99
N TYR A 209 -11.86 -8.54 8.75
CA TYR A 209 -12.41 -7.92 7.55
C TYR A 209 -13.16 -8.94 6.66
N ARG A 210 -13.27 -10.21 7.07
CA ARG A 210 -13.91 -11.22 6.23
C ARG A 210 -15.37 -10.88 6.01
N ALA A 211 -15.74 -10.82 4.73
CA ALA A 211 -17.09 -10.75 4.27
C ALA A 211 -17.81 -12.07 4.57
N PRO A 212 -19.14 -12.06 4.76
CA PRO A 212 -19.89 -13.27 5.08
C PRO A 212 -19.71 -14.37 4.03
N GLU A 213 -19.59 -14.04 2.74
CA GLU A 213 -19.29 -15.00 1.67
C GLU A 213 -17.94 -15.71 1.87
N ILE A 214 -16.91 -15.01 2.37
CA ILE A 214 -15.60 -15.62 2.70
C ILE A 214 -15.70 -16.49 3.96
N ILE A 215 -16.51 -16.10 4.95
CA ILE A 215 -16.69 -16.89 6.18
C ILE A 215 -17.44 -18.20 5.91
N LEU A 216 -18.33 -18.19 4.92
CA LEU A 216 -19.19 -19.31 4.57
C LEU A 216 -18.61 -20.19 3.45
N ASP A 217 -17.34 -20.00 3.09
CA ASP A 217 -16.65 -20.70 2.01
C ASP A 217 -17.46 -20.65 0.68
N MET A 218 -18.03 -19.49 0.37
CA MET A 218 -18.77 -19.23 -0.86
C MET A 218 -17.90 -18.56 -1.90
N ASP A 219 -18.31 -18.66 -3.17
CA ASP A 219 -17.71 -17.87 -4.24
C ASP A 219 -17.83 -16.37 -3.94
N TRP A 220 -16.78 -15.62 -4.25
CA TRP A 220 -16.66 -14.22 -3.92
C TRP A 220 -16.12 -13.40 -5.08
N SER A 221 -16.38 -12.10 -5.05
CA SER A 221 -15.97 -11.17 -6.10
C SER A 221 -15.84 -9.75 -5.54
N TYR A 222 -16.08 -8.72 -6.34
CA TYR A 222 -15.91 -7.31 -6.05
C TYR A 222 -16.56 -6.83 -4.72
N SER A 223 -17.67 -7.45 -4.29
CA SER A 223 -18.41 -7.10 -3.07
C SER A 223 -17.56 -7.12 -1.81
N ILE A 224 -16.54 -7.99 -1.76
CA ILE A 224 -15.72 -8.16 -0.56
C ILE A 224 -14.88 -6.90 -0.26
N ASP A 225 -14.48 -6.13 -1.27
CA ASP A 225 -13.77 -4.85 -1.06
C ASP A 225 -14.70 -3.76 -0.51
N ILE A 226 -15.98 -3.81 -0.90
CA ILE A 226 -17.01 -2.90 -0.37
C ILE A 226 -17.31 -3.25 1.08
N TRP A 227 -17.39 -4.54 1.41
CA TRP A 227 -17.46 -5.00 2.80
C TRP A 227 -16.26 -4.49 3.62
N ASN A 228 -15.05 -4.59 3.09
CA ASN A 228 -13.84 -4.08 3.76
C ASN A 228 -13.91 -2.58 4.00
N THR A 229 -14.42 -1.82 3.03
CA THR A 229 -14.63 -0.39 3.18
C THR A 229 -15.64 -0.08 4.28
N GLY A 230 -16.72 -0.86 4.39
CA GLY A 230 -17.72 -0.72 5.44
C GLY A 230 -17.17 -1.01 6.84
N VAL A 231 -16.32 -2.04 6.98
CA VAL A 231 -15.68 -2.39 8.26
C VAL A 231 -14.62 -1.37 8.69
N MET A 232 -13.97 -0.70 7.75
CA MET A 232 -12.96 0.33 8.01
C MET A 232 -13.55 1.64 8.57
N VAL A 233 -14.82 1.94 8.27
CA VAL A 233 -15.52 3.19 8.65
C VAL A 233 -16.20 3.07 10.00
#